data_AF-A0A1M7GFU3-F1
#
_entry.id   AF-A0A1M7GFU3-F1
#
_cell.length_a   1.000
_cell.length_b   1.000
_cell.length_c   1.000
_cell.angle_alpha   90.00
_cell.angle_beta   90.00
_cell.angle_gamma   90.00
#
_symmetry.space_group_name_H-M   'P 1'
#
loop_
_entity.id
_entity.type
_entity.pdbx_description
1 polymer ?
#
loop_
_entity_poly.entity_id
_entity_poly.type
_entity_poly.pdbx_seq_one_letter_code
_entity_poly.pdbx_strand_id
1 'polypeptide(L)'
;MIRCRNRIRLITALGMLSTIGGFTYASEPLVSITTTPNTVELCPGKQAAQVLVTVQNKDAKPIRNICLRAFTSSSAKLDFVVVPVSHSHDEAPPNTGASEQGKCIGGVVLPELKPNSILSRLMSFNVTSYVPTSTAILWADYEGGDLSKDENEIATGSFSVTTSKLNPELFKVEAKANFASLYEGQDGNVLLMITNGTNNTIKLNASTEVQGNPLSTTVIPIEGSSTTVSKTMSTTDSSQIISTMASTTVPPHGGVVIPYKVTADKKVSPGKFFGLIQVDAQTDCGPSIHRVVSYEVTLGVFGESDLLRFLKVPTLLFLPGFLILTLWMLLWRFKVFGWRVSFLAKPTSTDEFIISGADTEFWLLAITFSLILFFASDTMAIGYTKPYNLEDIAKVWGASLVISLFLYVTLLGVDRWRVRRAAEKTARLTLTPNDDVLTVVAKMQARSWPRENCRPVRTKGGSAPVIEGFTLWEEKPEETIWVIPQIECVASPGALGDFDPSKNDLIVTELLRELREITTKKLALVQWGKKFGLNGPRLMNLTDLEASNGEMVVVRLA
;
A
#
# COMPACT_ATOMS: atom_id res chain seq x y z
N MET A 1 -42.85 -12.93 16.05
CA MET A 1 -43.08 -13.18 14.62
C MET A 1 -42.22 -14.34 14.17
N ILE A 2 -42.88 -15.39 13.62
CA ILE A 2 -42.40 -16.37 12.64
C ILE A 2 -41.15 -17.18 13.06
N ARG A 3 -41.20 -18.42 13.56
CA ARG A 3 -42.05 -19.62 13.32
C ARG A 3 -41.95 -20.18 11.89
N CYS A 4 -40.99 -21.09 11.67
CA CYS A 4 -40.99 -22.22 10.72
C CYS A 4 -39.85 -23.14 11.18
N ARG A 5 -40.02 -24.30 11.85
CA ARG A 5 -40.94 -25.44 11.69
C ARG A 5 -40.76 -26.14 10.34
N ASN A 6 -39.95 -27.20 10.29
CA ASN A 6 -40.38 -28.59 10.06
C ASN A 6 -39.30 -29.47 9.39
N ARG A 7 -39.10 -30.64 10.01
CA ARG A 7 -39.05 -31.99 9.41
C ARG A 7 -38.06 -32.24 8.27
N ILE A 8 -37.02 -33.04 8.57
CA ILE A 8 -36.71 -34.32 7.90
C ILE A 8 -35.93 -35.18 8.93
N ARG A 9 -36.67 -36.00 9.66
CA ARG A 9 -36.18 -37.20 10.39
C ARG A 9 -37.28 -38.23 10.17
N LEU A 10 -37.19 -38.99 9.09
CA LEU A 10 -37.93 -40.24 8.88
C LEU A 10 -37.39 -40.92 7.62
N ILE A 11 -37.43 -42.25 7.63
CA ILE A 11 -37.07 -43.22 6.57
C ILE A 11 -35.65 -43.77 6.68
N THR A 12 -35.46 -44.71 7.63
CA THR A 12 -34.94 -46.06 7.33
C THR A 12 -35.17 -46.97 8.54
N ALA A 13 -36.43 -47.40 8.68
CA ALA A 13 -36.82 -48.52 9.52
C ALA A 13 -37.78 -49.38 8.68
N LEU A 14 -37.22 -50.27 7.87
CA LEU A 14 -37.93 -51.40 7.26
C LEU A 14 -36.87 -52.41 6.80
N GLY A 15 -36.85 -53.58 7.45
CA GLY A 15 -35.88 -54.64 7.13
C GLY A 15 -35.47 -55.55 8.30
N MET A 16 -36.20 -55.59 9.42
CA MET A 16 -36.15 -56.75 10.31
C MET A 16 -37.14 -57.80 9.78
N LEU A 17 -36.67 -58.62 8.84
CA LEU A 17 -37.31 -59.89 8.50
C LEU A 17 -36.24 -60.98 8.53
N SER A 18 -36.34 -61.84 9.55
CA SER A 18 -35.98 -63.27 9.53
C SER A 18 -34.69 -63.68 8.81
N THR A 19 -33.58 -63.77 9.56
CA THR A 19 -32.55 -64.80 9.32
C THR A 19 -32.30 -65.56 10.62
N ILE A 20 -33.15 -66.55 10.89
CA ILE A 20 -32.73 -67.70 11.69
C ILE A 20 -31.80 -68.47 10.75
N GLY A 21 -30.54 -68.06 10.70
CA GLY A 21 -29.49 -68.83 10.05
C GLY A 21 -29.29 -70.08 10.87
N GLY A 22 -29.66 -71.24 10.34
CA GLY A 22 -29.13 -72.49 10.84
C GLY A 22 -27.61 -72.37 10.80
N PHE A 23 -26.95 -72.55 11.95
CA PHE A 23 -25.52 -72.81 11.98
C PHE A 23 -25.30 -74.15 11.27
N THR A 24 -25.22 -74.12 9.95
CA THR A 24 -24.50 -75.14 9.21
C THR A 24 -23.07 -75.03 9.73
N TYR A 25 -22.63 -76.00 10.51
CA TYR A 25 -21.22 -76.19 10.81
C TYR A 25 -20.54 -76.41 9.45
N ALA A 26 -20.11 -75.32 8.82
CA ALA A 26 -19.21 -75.38 7.69
C ALA A 26 -17.96 -76.04 8.25
N SER A 27 -17.70 -77.27 7.82
CA SER A 27 -16.46 -77.97 8.14
C SER A 27 -15.30 -77.03 7.82
N GLU A 28 -14.33 -76.92 8.74
CA GLU A 28 -13.12 -76.17 8.45
C GLU A 28 -12.51 -76.70 7.14
N PRO A 29 -12.11 -75.82 6.21
CA PRO A 29 -11.50 -76.27 4.97
C PRO A 29 -10.21 -77.04 5.27
N LEU A 30 -10.00 -78.13 4.55
CA LEU A 30 -8.84 -79.01 4.70
C LEU A 30 -7.53 -78.30 4.33
N VAL A 31 -7.61 -77.27 3.49
CA VAL A 31 -6.49 -76.38 3.15
C VAL A 31 -6.70 -75.00 3.79
N SER A 32 -5.64 -74.45 4.37
CA SER A 32 -5.62 -73.04 4.79
C SER A 32 -4.55 -72.25 4.05
N ILE A 33 -4.89 -71.03 3.63
CA ILE A 33 -4.01 -70.13 2.91
C ILE A 33 -3.74 -68.92 3.79
N THR A 34 -2.47 -68.66 4.10
CA THR A 34 -2.03 -67.49 4.86
C THR A 34 -1.00 -66.70 4.07
N THR A 35 -0.91 -65.40 4.34
CA THR A 35 -0.03 -64.46 3.63
C THR A 35 0.84 -63.71 4.61
N THR A 36 2.09 -63.42 4.24
CA THR A 36 3.01 -62.64 5.06
C THR A 36 3.84 -61.70 4.17
N PRO A 37 3.75 -60.37 4.35
CA PRO A 37 2.86 -59.65 5.27
C PRO A 37 1.38 -59.69 4.83
N ASN A 38 0.46 -59.43 5.75
CA ASN A 38 -0.99 -59.35 5.48
C ASN A 38 -1.41 -58.01 4.86
N THR A 39 -0.53 -57.00 4.88
CA THR A 39 -0.71 -55.72 4.22
C THR A 39 0.57 -55.38 3.46
N VAL A 40 0.40 -54.94 2.22
CA VAL A 40 1.51 -54.59 1.33
C VAL A 40 1.28 -53.19 0.80
N GLU A 41 2.28 -52.34 0.95
CA GLU A 41 2.31 -51.02 0.32
C GLU A 41 2.93 -51.14 -1.08
N LEU A 42 2.16 -50.80 -2.12
CA LEU A 42 2.60 -50.87 -3.52
C LEU A 42 2.71 -49.48 -4.16
N CYS A 43 3.76 -49.31 -4.95
CA CYS A 43 4.05 -48.11 -5.73
C CYS A 43 3.67 -48.34 -7.20
N PRO A 44 2.75 -47.54 -7.79
CA PRO A 44 2.39 -47.70 -9.19
C PRO A 44 3.62 -47.63 -10.12
N GLY A 45 3.82 -48.65 -10.96
CA GLY A 45 4.89 -48.68 -11.95
C GLY A 45 6.32 -48.94 -11.42
N LYS A 46 6.49 -49.27 -10.14
CA LYS A 46 7.79 -49.69 -9.57
C LYS A 46 7.80 -51.19 -9.21
N GLN A 47 8.94 -51.67 -8.67
CA GLN A 47 9.21 -53.08 -8.38
C GLN A 47 8.05 -53.77 -7.65
N ALA A 48 7.81 -55.02 -8.04
CA ALA A 48 6.78 -55.84 -7.45
C ALA A 48 7.08 -56.11 -5.97
N ALA A 49 6.10 -55.94 -5.08
CA ALA A 49 6.27 -56.41 -3.70
C ALA A 49 6.14 -57.91 -3.66
N GLN A 50 6.92 -58.53 -2.78
CA GLN A 50 6.85 -59.97 -2.56
C GLN A 50 5.98 -60.27 -1.34
N VAL A 51 5.02 -61.17 -1.51
CA VAL A 51 4.23 -61.74 -0.40
C VAL A 51 4.52 -63.22 -0.32
N LEU A 52 4.86 -63.69 0.87
CA LEU A 52 4.98 -65.12 1.13
C LEU A 52 3.58 -65.69 1.30
N VAL A 53 3.15 -66.52 0.35
CA VAL A 53 1.88 -67.26 0.43
C VAL A 53 2.18 -68.65 0.96
N THR A 54 1.52 -69.01 2.05
CA THR A 54 1.70 -70.28 2.73
C THR A 54 0.40 -71.07 2.65
N VAL A 55 0.48 -72.24 2.03
CA VAL A 55 -0.62 -73.19 1.87
C VAL A 55 -0.35 -74.36 2.82
N GLN A 56 -1.25 -74.58 3.77
CA GLN A 56 -1.13 -75.63 4.77
C GLN A 56 -2.24 -76.66 4.57
N ASN A 57 -1.84 -77.92 4.48
CA ASN A 57 -2.74 -79.06 4.57
C ASN A 57 -3.00 -79.37 6.05
N LYS A 58 -4.26 -79.27 6.48
CA LYS A 58 -4.73 -79.62 7.83
C LYS A 58 -5.27 -81.05 7.92
N ASP A 59 -5.42 -81.74 6.80
CA ASP A 59 -5.94 -83.09 6.73
C ASP A 59 -4.86 -84.14 7.06
N ALA A 60 -5.32 -85.30 7.52
CA ALA A 60 -4.50 -86.49 7.72
C ALA A 60 -4.16 -87.20 6.40
N LYS A 61 -4.78 -86.79 5.28
CA LYS A 61 -4.56 -87.33 3.93
C LYS A 61 -3.79 -86.34 3.05
N PRO A 62 -3.07 -86.82 2.02
CA PRO A 62 -2.42 -85.94 1.08
C PRO A 62 -3.44 -85.22 0.19
N ILE A 63 -3.14 -83.98 -0.18
CA ILE A 63 -3.98 -83.15 -1.06
C ILE A 63 -3.30 -82.97 -2.41
N ARG A 64 -4.03 -83.24 -3.49
CA ARG A 64 -3.52 -83.26 -4.86
C ARG A 64 -4.18 -82.19 -5.73
N ASN A 65 -3.59 -81.96 -6.90
CA ASN A 65 -4.14 -81.08 -7.94
C ASN A 65 -4.45 -79.66 -7.46
N ILE A 66 -3.61 -79.13 -6.58
CA ILE A 66 -3.82 -77.81 -5.97
C ILE A 66 -3.50 -76.73 -7.01
N CYS A 67 -4.54 -76.04 -7.46
CA CYS A 67 -4.44 -74.90 -8.37
C CYS A 67 -4.63 -73.60 -7.59
N LEU A 68 -3.53 -72.88 -7.34
CA LEU A 68 -3.58 -71.60 -6.62
C LEU A 68 -3.78 -70.45 -7.59
N ARG A 69 -4.85 -69.68 -7.37
CA ARG A 69 -5.24 -68.51 -8.16
C ARG A 69 -5.34 -67.28 -7.27
N ALA A 70 -5.31 -66.12 -7.90
CA ALA A 70 -5.38 -64.84 -7.23
C ALA A 70 -6.22 -63.86 -8.06
N PHE A 71 -7.03 -63.07 -7.38
CA PHE A 71 -7.82 -61.98 -7.96
C PHE A 71 -7.67 -60.77 -7.07
N THR A 72 -7.50 -59.62 -7.68
CA THR A 72 -7.58 -58.34 -6.97
C THR A 72 -8.92 -57.71 -7.30
N SER A 73 -9.52 -57.03 -6.32
CA SER A 73 -10.74 -56.25 -6.55
C SER A 73 -10.53 -54.98 -7.40
N SER A 74 -9.33 -54.78 -7.95
CA SER A 74 -8.89 -53.54 -8.57
C SER A 74 -8.11 -53.79 -9.87
N SER A 75 -7.62 -52.73 -10.51
CA SER A 75 -6.74 -52.78 -11.68
C SER A 75 -5.32 -53.29 -11.39
N ALA A 76 -5.07 -53.88 -10.21
CA ALA A 76 -3.78 -54.46 -9.85
C ALA A 76 -3.52 -55.75 -10.64
N LYS A 77 -2.41 -55.80 -11.38
CA LYS A 77 -2.05 -56.98 -12.18
C LYS A 77 -1.21 -57.94 -11.33
N LEU A 78 -1.77 -59.12 -11.10
CA LEU A 78 -1.07 -60.23 -10.48
C LEU A 78 -0.23 -60.96 -11.52
N ASP A 79 1.10 -60.96 -11.34
CA ASP A 79 2.01 -61.80 -12.13
C ASP A 79 2.64 -62.85 -11.21
N PHE A 80 2.32 -64.12 -11.45
CA PHE A 80 2.96 -65.23 -10.77
C PHE A 80 4.38 -65.40 -11.31
N VAL A 81 5.36 -64.78 -10.65
CA VAL A 81 6.76 -65.04 -10.94
C VAL A 81 7.11 -66.40 -10.32
N VAL A 82 7.10 -67.45 -11.12
CA VAL A 82 7.65 -68.75 -10.73
C VAL A 82 9.16 -68.57 -10.64
N VAL A 83 9.67 -68.31 -9.43
CA VAL A 83 11.12 -68.38 -9.19
C VAL A 83 11.48 -69.86 -9.24
N PRO A 84 12.25 -70.33 -10.23
CA PRO A 84 12.70 -71.72 -10.24
C PRO A 84 13.55 -71.93 -8.99
N VAL A 85 13.06 -72.75 -8.06
CA VAL A 85 13.87 -73.18 -6.93
C VAL A 85 14.95 -74.07 -7.54
N SER A 86 16.18 -73.58 -7.58
CA SER A 86 17.33 -74.37 -8.01
C SER A 86 17.54 -75.49 -7.00
N HIS A 87 16.93 -76.64 -7.25
CA HIS A 87 17.28 -77.87 -6.56
C HIS A 87 18.71 -78.23 -6.96
N SER A 88 19.64 -78.05 -6.02
CA SER A 88 21.01 -78.52 -6.15
C SER A 88 21.05 -80.04 -6.00
N HIS A 89 21.64 -80.68 -7.00
CA HIS A 89 22.19 -82.04 -7.04
C HIS A 89 21.24 -83.25 -7.17
N ASP A 90 21.41 -83.88 -8.35
CA ASP A 90 21.47 -85.32 -8.62
C ASP A 90 20.27 -86.20 -8.29
N GLU A 91 19.21 -86.05 -9.06
CA GLU A 91 18.41 -87.20 -9.52
C GLU A 91 17.69 -86.83 -10.82
N ALA A 92 17.93 -87.60 -11.88
CA ALA A 92 17.27 -87.40 -13.17
C ALA A 92 15.76 -87.64 -13.02
N PRO A 93 14.89 -86.68 -13.40
CA PRO A 93 13.46 -86.86 -13.24
C PRO A 93 12.96 -87.96 -14.19
N PRO A 94 12.07 -88.86 -13.73
CA PRO A 94 11.40 -89.78 -14.63
C PRO A 94 10.57 -88.98 -15.64
N ASN A 95 10.63 -89.38 -16.91
CA ASN A 95 9.77 -88.87 -17.98
C ASN A 95 8.30 -89.19 -17.66
N THR A 96 7.64 -88.34 -16.86
CA THR A 96 6.19 -88.35 -16.70
C THR A 96 5.57 -87.35 -17.69
N GLY A 97 4.59 -87.86 -18.43
CA GLY A 97 4.03 -87.24 -19.62
C GLY A 97 3.52 -85.82 -19.43
N ALA A 98 3.84 -84.98 -20.40
CA ALA A 98 3.16 -83.72 -20.65
C ALA A 98 1.67 -84.00 -20.96
N SER A 99 0.75 -83.61 -20.06
CA SER A 99 -0.65 -83.32 -20.42
C SER A 99 -1.54 -82.73 -19.29
N GLU A 100 -1.11 -82.62 -18.03
CA GLU A 100 -2.02 -82.12 -16.96
C GLU A 100 -1.98 -80.59 -16.73
N GLN A 101 -1.16 -79.84 -17.46
CA GLN A 101 -1.13 -78.37 -17.39
C GLN A 101 -2.45 -77.70 -17.82
N GLY A 102 -3.40 -78.44 -18.42
CA GLY A 102 -4.69 -77.91 -18.87
C GLY A 102 -5.70 -77.58 -17.76
N LYS A 103 -5.57 -78.12 -16.54
CA LYS A 103 -6.59 -77.95 -15.48
C LYS A 103 -6.47 -76.61 -14.72
N CYS A 104 -5.29 -75.97 -14.67
CA CYS A 104 -5.06 -74.77 -13.86
C CYS A 104 -4.90 -73.49 -14.70
N ILE A 105 -5.94 -73.10 -15.43
CA ILE A 105 -5.93 -71.89 -16.28
C ILE A 105 -5.83 -70.63 -15.39
N GLY A 106 -4.78 -69.83 -15.59
CA GLY A 106 -4.57 -68.55 -14.90
C GLY A 106 -4.09 -68.67 -13.44
N GLY A 107 -3.63 -69.85 -13.01
CA GLY A 107 -3.07 -70.09 -11.67
C GLY A 107 -1.70 -70.77 -11.71
N VAL A 108 -1.20 -71.11 -10.52
CA VAL A 108 0.03 -71.89 -10.33
C VAL A 108 -0.33 -73.25 -9.75
N VAL A 109 0.10 -74.31 -10.41
CA VAL A 109 -0.02 -75.68 -9.88
C VAL A 109 1.00 -75.85 -8.76
N LEU A 110 0.53 -76.21 -7.57
CA LEU A 110 1.39 -76.55 -6.44
C LEU A 110 1.62 -78.08 -6.40
N PRO A 111 2.80 -78.54 -5.93
CA PRO A 111 3.03 -79.95 -5.69
C PRO A 111 2.06 -80.51 -4.64
N GLU A 112 1.88 -81.83 -4.64
CA GLU A 112 1.08 -82.55 -3.64
C GLU A 112 1.50 -82.17 -2.22
N LEU A 113 0.53 -81.80 -1.38
CA LEU A 113 0.77 -81.49 0.03
C LEU A 113 0.61 -82.76 0.85
N LYS A 114 1.70 -83.19 1.48
CA LYS A 114 1.67 -84.27 2.46
C LYS A 114 0.73 -83.93 3.63
N PRO A 115 0.19 -84.93 4.35
CA PRO A 115 -0.60 -84.70 5.56
C PRO A 115 0.11 -83.76 6.53
N ASN A 116 -0.62 -82.80 7.09
CA ASN A 116 -0.09 -81.83 8.06
C ASN A 116 1.15 -81.03 7.58
N SER A 117 1.37 -80.92 6.27
CA SER A 117 2.52 -80.20 5.71
C SER A 117 2.18 -78.78 5.27
N ILE A 118 3.23 -77.96 5.17
CA ILE A 118 3.16 -76.55 4.80
C ILE A 118 4.04 -76.33 3.57
N LEU A 119 3.49 -75.62 2.59
CA LEU A 119 4.24 -75.15 1.42
C LEU A 119 4.16 -73.63 1.34
N SER A 120 5.31 -72.97 1.30
CA SER A 120 5.39 -71.52 1.13
C SER A 120 5.97 -71.16 -0.24
N ARG A 121 5.38 -70.15 -0.90
CA ARG A 121 5.82 -69.61 -2.19
C ARG A 121 5.83 -68.08 -2.14
N LEU A 122 6.90 -67.48 -2.66
CA LEU A 122 6.96 -66.04 -2.86
C LEU A 122 6.14 -65.68 -4.11
N MET A 123 5.22 -64.74 -3.97
CA MET A 123 4.45 -64.17 -5.06
C MET A 123 4.80 -62.70 -5.23
N SER A 124 4.96 -62.26 -6.48
CA SER A 124 5.26 -60.87 -6.81
C SER A 124 4.00 -60.13 -7.25
N PHE A 125 3.75 -58.95 -6.69
CA PHE A 125 2.55 -58.15 -6.98
C PHE A 125 2.95 -56.83 -7.63
N ASN A 126 2.43 -56.56 -8.83
CA ASN A 126 2.67 -55.30 -9.53
C ASN A 126 1.35 -54.53 -9.69
N VAL A 127 1.41 -53.23 -9.50
CA VAL A 127 0.27 -52.35 -9.63
C VAL A 127 0.59 -51.34 -10.73
N THR A 128 -0.22 -51.33 -11.79
CA THR A 128 -0.03 -50.45 -12.96
C THR A 128 -0.64 -49.07 -12.77
N SER A 129 -1.57 -48.91 -11.83
CA SER A 129 -2.33 -47.67 -11.60
C SER A 129 -2.62 -47.48 -10.12
N TYR A 130 -2.84 -46.24 -9.67
CA TYR A 130 -3.12 -45.98 -8.27
C TYR A 130 -4.42 -46.67 -7.79
N VAL A 131 -4.35 -47.43 -6.70
CA VAL A 131 -5.49 -48.12 -6.08
C VAL A 131 -5.53 -47.81 -4.58
N PRO A 132 -6.49 -46.98 -4.09
CA PRO A 132 -6.45 -46.45 -2.73
C PRO A 132 -6.41 -47.53 -1.65
N THR A 133 -7.21 -48.59 -1.81
CA THR A 133 -7.18 -49.82 -1.01
C THR A 133 -7.81 -50.93 -1.85
N SER A 134 -7.12 -52.06 -2.03
CA SER A 134 -7.69 -53.25 -2.66
C SER A 134 -7.36 -54.48 -1.85
N THR A 135 -8.27 -55.43 -1.82
CA THR A 135 -8.01 -56.74 -1.24
C THR A 135 -7.65 -57.68 -2.38
N ALA A 136 -6.49 -58.31 -2.27
CA ALA A 136 -6.15 -59.45 -3.10
C ALA A 136 -6.67 -60.70 -2.41
N ILE A 137 -7.56 -61.41 -3.08
CA ILE A 137 -8.13 -62.68 -2.63
C ILE A 137 -7.37 -63.78 -3.36
N LEU A 138 -6.76 -64.65 -2.59
CA LEU A 138 -6.15 -65.89 -3.04
C LEU A 138 -7.18 -67.01 -2.86
N TRP A 139 -7.32 -67.89 -3.84
CA TRP A 139 -8.06 -69.12 -3.64
C TRP A 139 -7.34 -70.30 -4.27
N ALA A 140 -7.46 -71.46 -3.65
CA ALA A 140 -6.92 -72.71 -4.16
C ALA A 140 -8.05 -73.70 -4.39
N ASP A 141 -8.16 -74.17 -5.63
CA ASP A 141 -8.99 -75.32 -5.99
C ASP A 141 -8.16 -76.59 -5.76
N TYR A 142 -8.68 -77.59 -5.04
CA TYR A 142 -7.93 -78.82 -4.74
C TYR A 142 -8.83 -80.07 -4.69
N GLU A 143 -8.21 -81.23 -4.88
CA GLU A 143 -8.86 -82.54 -4.76
C GLU A 143 -8.45 -83.19 -3.43
N GLY A 144 -9.43 -83.42 -2.55
CA GLY A 144 -9.26 -84.08 -1.26
C GLY A 144 -8.97 -85.58 -1.39
N GLY A 145 -8.38 -86.18 -0.35
CA GLY A 145 -7.87 -87.56 -0.42
C GLY A 145 -8.91 -88.68 -0.56
N ASP A 146 -10.22 -88.41 -0.46
CA ASP A 146 -11.28 -89.38 -0.71
C ASP A 146 -11.78 -89.30 -2.16
N LEU A 147 -11.14 -90.10 -3.01
CA LEU A 147 -11.25 -90.22 -4.48
C LEU A 147 -12.65 -90.53 -5.06
N SER A 148 -13.75 -90.41 -4.31
CA SER A 148 -15.09 -90.82 -4.79
C SER A 148 -16.03 -89.67 -5.15
N LYS A 149 -15.63 -88.41 -4.99
CA LYS A 149 -16.42 -87.26 -5.43
C LYS A 149 -15.51 -86.19 -6.04
N ASP A 150 -15.75 -85.87 -7.31
CA ASP A 150 -15.13 -84.76 -8.06
C ASP A 150 -15.59 -83.37 -7.53
N GLU A 151 -15.81 -83.23 -6.23
CA GLU A 151 -16.16 -81.96 -5.61
C GLU A 151 -14.85 -81.22 -5.28
N ASN A 152 -14.50 -80.23 -6.11
CA ASN A 152 -13.39 -79.33 -5.80
C ASN A 152 -13.74 -78.50 -4.56
N GLU A 153 -12.93 -78.63 -3.52
CA GLU A 153 -13.00 -77.74 -2.37
C GLU A 153 -12.20 -76.46 -2.65
N ILE A 154 -12.61 -75.36 -2.01
CA ILE A 154 -12.00 -74.04 -2.20
C ILE A 154 -11.49 -73.54 -0.85
N ALA A 155 -10.18 -73.32 -0.76
CA ALA A 155 -9.58 -72.56 0.33
C ALA A 155 -9.38 -71.11 -0.08
N THR A 156 -9.64 -70.15 0.80
CA THR A 156 -9.42 -68.72 0.53
C THR A 156 -8.43 -68.11 1.51
N GLY A 157 -7.59 -67.22 1.01
CA GLY A 157 -6.73 -66.33 1.79
C GLY A 157 -6.90 -64.91 1.27
N SER A 158 -6.58 -63.91 2.06
CA SER A 158 -6.59 -62.53 1.55
C SER A 158 -5.48 -61.71 2.17
N PHE A 159 -5.10 -60.64 1.49
CA PHE A 159 -4.22 -59.63 2.04
C PHE A 159 -4.60 -58.26 1.44
N SER A 160 -4.30 -57.21 2.18
CA SER A 160 -4.63 -55.84 1.78
C SER A 160 -3.47 -55.23 1.01
N VAL A 161 -3.77 -54.77 -0.20
CA VAL A 161 -2.91 -53.91 -1.00
C VAL A 161 -3.33 -52.47 -0.74
N THR A 162 -2.40 -51.66 -0.25
CA THR A 162 -2.61 -50.23 -0.10
C THR A 162 -1.60 -49.49 -0.98
N THR A 163 -2.03 -48.45 -1.69
CA THR A 163 -1.06 -47.51 -2.23
C THR A 163 -0.79 -46.47 -1.15
N SER A 164 0.49 -46.17 -0.89
CA SER A 164 0.85 -45.16 0.10
C SER A 164 0.34 -43.79 -0.38
N LYS A 165 -0.87 -43.42 0.04
CA LYS A 165 -1.37 -42.07 -0.15
C LYS A 165 -0.56 -41.18 0.77
N LEU A 166 0.19 -40.22 0.22
CA LEU A 166 0.87 -39.27 1.08
C LEU A 166 -0.18 -38.53 1.89
N ASN A 167 -0.12 -38.66 3.22
CA ASN A 167 -0.93 -37.83 4.09
C ASN A 167 -0.41 -36.39 3.93
N PRO A 168 -1.23 -35.46 3.42
CA PRO A 168 -0.79 -34.09 3.18
C PRO A 168 -0.37 -33.40 4.49
N GLU A 169 -0.84 -33.86 5.66
CA GLU A 169 -0.44 -33.33 6.98
C GLU A 169 0.99 -33.71 7.39
N LEU A 170 1.53 -34.80 6.82
CA LEU A 170 2.91 -35.22 7.07
C LEU A 170 3.92 -34.43 6.23
N PHE A 171 3.47 -33.76 5.16
CA PHE A 171 4.31 -32.86 4.37
C PHE A 171 4.03 -31.41 4.77
N LYS A 172 4.93 -30.85 5.59
CA LYS A 172 4.81 -29.47 6.10
C LYS A 172 5.77 -28.54 5.36
N VAL A 173 5.25 -27.39 4.96
CA VAL A 173 6.00 -26.33 4.29
C VAL A 173 5.73 -25.04 5.05
N GLU A 174 6.79 -24.41 5.54
CA GLU A 174 6.74 -23.15 6.27
C GLU A 174 7.70 -22.15 5.62
N ALA A 175 7.26 -20.90 5.44
CA ALA A 175 8.10 -19.83 4.94
C ALA A 175 8.28 -18.78 6.03
N LYS A 176 9.53 -18.46 6.36
CA LYS A 176 9.86 -17.47 7.37
C LYS A 176 10.82 -16.44 6.80
N ALA A 177 10.36 -15.19 6.73
CA ALA A 177 11.24 -14.07 6.41
C ALA A 177 12.22 -13.82 7.58
N ASN A 178 13.49 -13.59 7.26
CA ASN A 178 14.50 -13.22 8.26
C ASN A 178 14.56 -11.70 8.53
N PHE A 179 13.64 -10.93 7.94
CA PHE A 179 13.53 -9.48 8.07
C PHE A 179 12.11 -9.11 8.52
N ALA A 180 11.99 -8.03 9.32
CA ALA A 180 10.68 -7.47 9.68
C ALA A 180 10.15 -6.52 8.60
N SER A 181 11.05 -5.84 7.91
CA SER A 181 10.77 -4.90 6.83
C SER A 181 11.84 -4.98 5.76
N LEU A 182 11.44 -4.76 4.50
CA LEU A 182 12.34 -4.70 3.35
C LEU A 182 12.26 -3.31 2.73
N TYR A 183 13.40 -2.62 2.65
CA TYR A 183 13.47 -1.29 2.05
C TYR A 183 13.80 -1.36 0.56
N GLU A 184 13.48 -0.30 -0.19
CA GLU A 184 13.78 -0.18 -1.62
C GLU A 184 15.23 -0.59 -1.98
N GLY A 185 15.38 -1.47 -2.98
CA GLY A 185 16.67 -1.98 -3.41
C GLY A 185 17.43 -2.83 -2.38
N GLN A 186 16.86 -3.10 -1.21
CA GLN A 186 17.46 -3.96 -0.20
C GLN A 186 17.15 -5.43 -0.49
N ASP A 187 18.15 -6.26 -0.22
CA ASP A 187 18.03 -7.71 -0.23
C ASP A 187 17.58 -8.24 1.13
N GLY A 188 16.70 -9.23 1.11
CA GLY A 188 16.24 -10.00 2.26
C GLY A 188 16.27 -11.49 1.96
N ASN A 189 16.26 -12.34 3.00
CA ASN A 189 16.19 -13.78 2.82
C ASN A 189 14.90 -14.34 3.41
N VAL A 190 14.22 -15.16 2.63
CA VAL A 190 13.08 -15.97 3.07
C VAL A 190 13.56 -17.40 3.20
N LEU A 191 13.43 -17.97 4.40
CA LEU A 191 13.80 -19.36 4.67
C LEU A 191 12.56 -20.23 4.45
N LEU A 192 12.61 -21.09 3.44
CA LEU A 192 11.60 -22.10 3.20
C LEU A 192 12.00 -23.40 3.91
N MET A 193 11.24 -23.77 4.93
CA MET A 193 11.43 -24.98 5.72
C MET A 193 10.46 -26.04 5.22
N ILE A 194 10.99 -27.13 4.67
CA ILE A 194 10.21 -28.26 4.17
C ILE A 194 10.51 -29.45 5.06
N THR A 195 9.48 -30.02 5.69
CA THR A 195 9.59 -31.18 6.57
C THR A 195 8.84 -32.37 5.97
N ASN A 196 9.53 -33.48 5.85
CA ASN A 196 9.01 -34.76 5.37
C ASN A 196 8.71 -35.67 6.56
N GLY A 197 7.46 -35.75 7.01
CA GLY A 197 7.01 -36.69 8.05
C GLY A 197 6.69 -38.09 7.53
N THR A 198 7.10 -38.44 6.31
CA THR A 198 6.77 -39.72 5.67
C THR A 198 7.96 -40.66 5.72
N ASN A 199 7.70 -41.95 5.50
CA ASN A 199 8.74 -42.99 5.44
C ASN A 199 9.50 -43.00 4.09
N ASN A 200 9.05 -42.21 3.11
CA ASN A 200 9.60 -42.20 1.76
C ASN A 200 10.34 -40.90 1.49
N THR A 201 11.36 -40.94 0.64
CA THR A 201 12.04 -39.73 0.17
C THR A 201 11.08 -38.89 -0.68
N ILE A 202 11.07 -37.59 -0.44
CA ILE A 202 10.32 -36.62 -1.24
C ILE A 202 11.27 -35.94 -2.21
N LYS A 203 10.93 -35.93 -3.49
CA LYS A 203 11.61 -35.16 -4.53
C LYS A 203 10.87 -33.84 -4.74
N LEU A 204 11.59 -32.74 -4.64
CA LEU A 204 11.05 -31.42 -4.96
C LEU A 204 11.17 -31.18 -6.46
N ASN A 205 10.08 -30.75 -7.09
CA ASN A 205 10.09 -30.37 -8.49
C ASN A 205 10.70 -28.96 -8.60
N ALA A 206 11.61 -28.79 -9.56
CA ALA A 206 12.36 -27.55 -9.75
C ALA A 206 11.48 -26.33 -10.13
N SER A 207 10.19 -26.55 -10.42
CA SER A 207 9.18 -25.52 -10.65
C SER A 207 8.62 -24.96 -9.33
N THR A 208 9.48 -24.44 -8.46
CA THR A 208 8.99 -23.58 -7.37
C THR A 208 8.81 -22.18 -7.95
N GLU A 209 7.61 -21.87 -8.45
CA GLU A 209 7.28 -20.54 -8.92
C GLU A 209 6.97 -19.64 -7.71
N VAL A 210 7.74 -18.57 -7.54
CA VAL A 210 7.41 -17.54 -6.55
C VAL A 210 6.56 -16.50 -7.25
N GLN A 211 5.25 -16.62 -7.10
CA GLN A 211 4.29 -15.70 -7.72
C GLN A 211 3.99 -14.55 -6.76
N GLY A 212 4.48 -13.36 -7.09
CA GLY A 212 4.28 -12.14 -6.31
C GLY A 212 4.01 -10.94 -7.23
N ASN A 213 3.09 -10.08 -6.83
CA ASN A 213 2.73 -8.83 -7.51
C ASN A 213 2.88 -7.71 -6.46
N PRO A 214 3.51 -6.54 -6.68
CA PRO A 214 4.61 -6.14 -7.56
C PRO A 214 5.95 -6.20 -6.78
N LEU A 215 6.46 -7.41 -6.59
CA LEU A 215 7.83 -7.63 -6.13
C LEU A 215 8.50 -8.37 -7.27
N SER A 216 9.47 -7.75 -7.96
CA SER A 216 10.35 -8.48 -8.87
C SER A 216 11.12 -9.53 -8.06
N THR A 217 10.52 -10.72 -7.91
CA THR A 217 11.14 -11.80 -7.15
C THR A 217 12.16 -12.46 -8.06
N THR A 218 13.41 -12.01 -7.97
CA THR A 218 14.52 -12.72 -8.61
C THR A 218 14.89 -13.88 -7.72
N VAL A 219 14.45 -15.09 -8.08
CA VAL A 219 14.83 -16.31 -7.36
C VAL A 219 16.27 -16.62 -7.68
N ILE A 220 17.18 -16.29 -6.77
CA ILE A 220 18.57 -16.74 -6.81
C ILE A 220 18.77 -17.71 -5.63
N PRO A 221 18.92 -19.02 -5.86
CA PRO A 221 19.35 -19.92 -4.80
C PRO A 221 20.72 -19.48 -4.30
N ILE A 222 20.90 -19.40 -2.98
CA ILE A 222 22.20 -19.06 -2.38
C ILE A 222 23.15 -20.25 -2.63
N GLU A 223 23.96 -20.17 -3.68
CA GLU A 223 24.91 -21.22 -4.03
C GLU A 223 26.06 -21.31 -3.00
N GLY A 224 26.10 -22.46 -2.34
CA GLY A 224 27.27 -23.06 -1.71
C GLY A 224 27.54 -24.44 -2.34
N SER A 225 27.67 -24.50 -3.67
CA SER A 225 28.26 -25.61 -4.42
C SER A 225 28.61 -25.09 -5.82
N SER A 226 29.89 -25.08 -6.12
CA SER A 226 30.58 -24.37 -7.19
C SER A 226 30.04 -24.55 -8.62
N THR A 227 29.64 -23.45 -9.27
CA THR A 227 30.10 -23.11 -10.65
C THR A 227 29.87 -21.64 -11.00
N THR A 228 30.87 -21.04 -11.64
CA THR A 228 30.96 -19.61 -11.94
C THR A 228 30.28 -19.23 -13.26
N VAL A 229 29.83 -17.96 -13.31
CA VAL A 229 29.59 -17.07 -14.48
C VAL A 229 28.11 -16.88 -14.91
N SER A 230 27.55 -15.69 -14.64
CA SER A 230 27.21 -14.69 -15.69
C SER A 230 26.55 -13.40 -15.17
N LYS A 231 26.67 -12.37 -16.00
CA LYS A 231 26.53 -10.93 -15.76
C LYS A 231 25.22 -10.39 -16.35
N THR A 232 24.56 -9.52 -15.56
CA THR A 232 23.74 -8.33 -15.88
C THR A 232 22.67 -8.34 -17.00
N MET A 233 21.43 -8.56 -16.57
CA MET A 233 20.22 -7.70 -16.68
C MET A 233 20.00 -6.83 -17.95
N SER A 234 18.96 -7.15 -18.72
CA SER A 234 17.95 -6.18 -19.15
C SER A 234 16.62 -6.87 -19.47
N THR A 235 15.56 -6.22 -19.04
CA THR A 235 14.14 -6.54 -19.14
C THR A 235 13.67 -6.88 -20.56
N THR A 236 13.10 -8.07 -20.73
CA THR A 236 11.98 -8.49 -21.63
C THR A 236 12.20 -9.97 -21.92
N ASP A 237 11.69 -10.85 -21.05
CA ASP A 237 11.35 -12.26 -21.34
C ASP A 237 11.04 -12.96 -20.00
N SER A 238 9.75 -13.10 -19.70
CA SER A 238 9.24 -13.74 -18.47
C SER A 238 9.34 -15.28 -18.51
N SER A 239 10.35 -15.86 -19.15
CA SER A 239 10.43 -17.31 -19.40
C SER A 239 11.78 -17.99 -19.11
N GLN A 240 12.79 -17.31 -18.55
CA GLN A 240 14.11 -17.94 -18.33
C GLN A 240 14.76 -17.68 -16.96
N ILE A 241 14.06 -17.97 -15.85
CA ILE A 241 14.67 -18.00 -14.50
C ILE A 241 14.62 -19.40 -13.84
N ILE A 242 14.01 -20.41 -14.45
CA ILE A 242 13.90 -21.75 -13.85
C ILE A 242 14.94 -22.69 -14.46
N SER A 243 16.20 -22.64 -14.04
CA SER A 243 17.18 -23.66 -14.45
C SER A 243 18.39 -23.83 -13.51
N THR A 244 18.22 -23.74 -12.18
CA THR A 244 19.26 -24.24 -11.26
C THR A 244 18.76 -24.60 -9.86
N MET A 245 17.57 -25.21 -9.74
CA MET A 245 17.32 -26.05 -8.57
C MET A 245 17.66 -27.48 -8.96
N ALA A 246 18.88 -27.92 -8.63
CA ALA A 246 19.17 -29.35 -8.61
C ALA A 246 18.04 -30.03 -7.80
N SER A 247 17.43 -31.09 -8.36
CA SER A 247 16.33 -31.81 -7.73
C SER A 247 16.69 -32.11 -6.28
N THR A 248 16.08 -31.36 -5.36
CA THR A 248 16.42 -31.44 -3.95
C THR A 248 15.55 -32.52 -3.35
N THR A 249 16.19 -33.53 -2.76
CA THR A 249 15.51 -34.63 -2.11
C THR A 249 15.43 -34.38 -0.61
N VAL A 250 14.26 -34.54 -0.02
CA VAL A 250 14.06 -34.47 1.42
C VAL A 250 13.99 -35.90 1.98
N PRO A 251 14.94 -36.32 2.84
CA PRO A 251 14.96 -37.68 3.36
C PRO A 251 13.73 -37.97 4.24
N PRO A 252 13.36 -39.26 4.42
CA PRO A 252 12.30 -39.67 5.34
C PRO A 252 12.52 -39.10 6.75
N HIS A 253 11.45 -38.60 7.38
CA HIS A 253 11.47 -37.96 8.71
C HIS A 253 12.45 -36.79 8.85
N GLY A 254 12.96 -36.26 7.73
CA GLY A 254 13.94 -35.18 7.69
C GLY A 254 13.32 -33.84 7.28
N GLY A 255 14.15 -32.80 7.31
CA GLY A 255 13.79 -31.48 6.81
C GLY A 255 14.91 -30.85 6.01
N VAL A 256 14.56 -29.94 5.11
CA VAL A 256 15.50 -29.10 4.36
C VAL A 256 15.10 -27.64 4.52
N VAL A 257 16.11 -26.77 4.62
CA VAL A 257 15.92 -25.32 4.64
C VAL A 257 16.50 -24.76 3.35
N ILE A 258 15.64 -24.14 2.54
CA ILE A 258 16.03 -23.54 1.27
C ILE A 258 15.95 -22.02 1.44
N PRO A 259 17.09 -21.30 1.38
CA PRO A 259 17.07 -19.85 1.45
C PRO A 259 16.73 -19.25 0.07
N TYR A 260 15.73 -18.37 0.05
CA TYR A 260 15.34 -17.57 -1.10
C TYR A 260 15.77 -16.12 -0.86
N LYS A 261 16.59 -15.60 -1.76
CA LYS A 261 16.88 -14.17 -1.79
C LYS A 261 15.70 -13.44 -2.41
N VAL A 262 15.18 -12.43 -1.72
CA VAL A 262 14.14 -11.52 -2.22
C VAL A 262 14.70 -10.11 -2.22
N THR A 263 14.43 -9.35 -3.28
CA THR A 263 14.91 -7.98 -3.41
C THR A 263 13.71 -7.08 -3.63
N ALA A 264 13.58 -6.02 -2.84
CA ALA A 264 12.57 -5.02 -3.10
C ALA A 264 12.95 -4.23 -4.36
N ASP A 265 11.95 -3.91 -5.18
CA ASP A 265 12.16 -3.06 -6.34
C ASP A 265 12.74 -1.70 -5.92
N LYS A 266 13.37 -1.00 -6.88
CA LYS A 266 13.92 0.35 -6.65
C LYS A 266 12.87 1.38 -6.27
N LYS A 267 11.60 1.09 -6.55
CA LYS A 267 10.43 1.88 -6.17
C LYS A 267 9.41 0.94 -5.56
N VAL A 268 8.91 1.27 -4.39
CA VAL A 268 8.00 0.40 -3.62
C VAL A 268 6.73 1.15 -3.28
N SER A 269 5.64 0.40 -3.12
CA SER A 269 4.44 0.90 -2.43
C SER A 269 4.57 0.49 -0.97
N PRO A 270 4.78 1.40 -0.01
CA PRO A 270 4.96 1.02 1.37
C PRO A 270 3.68 0.41 1.94
N GLY A 271 3.83 -0.64 2.76
CA GLY A 271 2.69 -1.38 3.30
C GLY A 271 3.04 -2.82 3.65
N LYS A 272 2.02 -3.56 4.11
CA LYS A 272 2.12 -5.00 4.40
C LYS A 272 1.67 -5.79 3.18
N PHE A 273 2.51 -6.73 2.77
CA PHE A 273 2.28 -7.61 1.63
C PHE A 273 2.45 -9.07 2.05
N PHE A 274 1.84 -9.97 1.29
CA PHE A 274 2.04 -11.40 1.42
C PHE A 274 2.80 -11.91 0.21
N GLY A 275 3.96 -12.52 0.43
CA GLY A 275 4.63 -13.33 -0.59
C GLY A 275 4.06 -14.74 -0.57
N LEU A 276 3.84 -15.32 -1.75
CA LEU A 276 3.36 -16.69 -1.91
C LEU A 276 4.48 -17.54 -2.53
N ILE A 277 4.73 -18.70 -1.93
CA ILE A 277 5.68 -19.69 -2.45
C ILE A 277 4.90 -20.96 -2.73
N GLN A 278 4.91 -21.40 -3.99
CA GLN A 278 4.34 -22.68 -4.39
C GLN A 278 5.41 -23.76 -4.40
N VAL A 279 5.21 -24.82 -3.62
CA VAL A 279 6.08 -25.98 -3.54
C VAL A 279 5.36 -27.19 -4.13
N ASP A 280 5.93 -27.70 -5.20
CA ASP A 280 5.49 -28.94 -5.84
C ASP A 280 6.45 -30.06 -5.45
N ALA A 281 5.90 -31.09 -4.82
CA ALA A 281 6.65 -32.20 -4.27
C ALA A 281 6.07 -33.52 -4.76
N GLN A 282 6.92 -34.51 -5.02
CA GLN A 282 6.49 -35.83 -5.42
C GLN A 282 7.24 -36.88 -4.61
N THR A 283 6.54 -37.90 -4.13
CA THR A 283 7.22 -39.07 -3.57
C THR A 283 7.58 -40.03 -4.69
N ASP A 284 8.43 -41.01 -4.39
CA ASP A 284 8.73 -42.07 -5.33
C ASP A 284 7.51 -42.90 -5.78
N CYS A 285 6.36 -42.78 -5.09
CA CYS A 285 5.25 -43.72 -5.16
C CYS A 285 3.84 -43.09 -5.16
N GLY A 286 3.71 -41.80 -5.46
CA GLY A 286 2.44 -41.10 -5.31
C GLY A 286 2.21 -39.95 -6.29
N PRO A 287 0.98 -39.40 -6.30
CA PRO A 287 0.68 -38.18 -7.03
C PRO A 287 1.53 -37.01 -6.51
N SER A 288 1.75 -36.01 -7.38
CA SER A 288 2.36 -34.74 -6.99
C SER A 288 1.50 -34.02 -5.94
N ILE A 289 2.18 -33.34 -5.03
CA ILE A 289 1.61 -32.60 -3.92
C ILE A 289 1.96 -31.15 -4.12
N HIS A 290 0.92 -30.35 -4.12
CA HIS A 290 1.00 -28.92 -4.32
C HIS A 290 0.71 -28.22 -2.98
N ARG A 291 1.68 -27.46 -2.49
CA ARG A 291 1.52 -26.64 -1.28
C ARG A 291 1.84 -25.19 -1.60
N VAL A 292 0.95 -24.30 -1.19
CA VAL A 292 1.21 -22.85 -1.24
C VAL A 292 1.36 -22.37 0.19
N VAL A 293 2.50 -21.74 0.47
CA VAL A 293 2.78 -21.11 1.76
C VAL A 293 2.88 -19.60 1.58
N SER A 294 2.34 -18.85 2.53
CA SER A 294 2.45 -17.39 2.55
C SER A 294 3.44 -16.93 3.62
N TYR A 295 4.12 -15.81 3.36
CA TYR A 295 4.90 -15.08 4.35
C TYR A 295 4.54 -13.59 4.30
N GLU A 296 4.52 -12.93 5.45
CA GLU A 296 4.27 -11.48 5.54
C GLU A 296 5.59 -10.72 5.35
N VAL A 297 5.57 -9.68 4.52
CA VAL A 297 6.66 -8.72 4.34
C VAL A 297 6.11 -7.31 4.43
N THR A 298 6.75 -6.46 5.24
CA THR A 298 6.45 -5.02 5.24
C THR A 298 7.42 -4.32 4.31
N LEU A 299 6.93 -3.76 3.20
CA LEU A 299 7.74 -2.90 2.34
C LEU A 299 7.72 -1.48 2.91
N GLY A 300 8.89 -0.83 2.92
CA GLY A 300 9.02 0.55 3.38
C GLY A 300 9.97 1.34 2.49
N VAL A 301 9.83 2.66 2.48
CA VAL A 301 10.84 3.55 1.90
C VAL A 301 11.87 3.88 2.97
N PHE A 302 13.15 3.83 2.60
CA PHE A 302 14.23 4.07 3.55
C PHE A 302 14.11 5.47 4.19
N GLY A 303 14.16 5.53 5.51
CA GLY A 303 14.12 6.78 6.27
C GLY A 303 12.75 7.45 6.40
N GLU A 304 11.70 6.96 5.74
CA GLU A 304 10.36 7.55 5.83
C GLU A 304 9.82 7.51 7.26
N SER A 305 9.85 6.33 7.90
CA SER A 305 9.31 6.15 9.26
C SER A 305 10.09 6.92 10.31
N ASP A 306 11.41 6.97 10.20
CA ASP A 306 12.28 7.65 11.16
C ASP A 306 12.15 9.16 11.01
N LEU A 307 12.05 9.67 9.78
CA LEU A 307 11.86 11.09 9.55
C LEU A 307 10.50 11.58 10.01
N LEU A 308 9.42 10.83 9.75
CA LEU A 308 8.07 11.18 10.23
C LEU A 308 8.01 11.22 11.75
N ARG A 309 8.65 10.26 12.42
CA ARG A 309 8.79 10.25 13.89
C ARG A 309 9.60 11.44 14.39
N PHE A 310 10.71 11.77 13.73
CA PHE A 310 11.57 12.90 14.10
C PHE A 310 10.84 14.23 14.00
N LEU A 311 10.12 14.45 12.90
CA LEU A 311 9.36 15.68 12.66
C LEU A 311 8.02 15.72 13.40
N LYS A 312 7.65 14.63 14.08
CA LYS A 312 6.33 14.44 14.72
C LYS A 312 5.17 14.71 13.77
N VAL A 313 5.35 14.43 12.48
CA VAL A 313 4.32 14.62 11.46
C VAL A 313 3.57 13.31 11.29
N PRO A 314 2.23 13.29 11.35
CA PRO A 314 1.45 12.05 11.32
C PRO A 314 1.62 11.22 10.04
N THR A 315 1.83 11.89 8.90
CA THR A 315 1.92 11.22 7.59
C THR A 315 2.85 11.98 6.63
N LEU A 316 3.46 11.24 5.70
CA LEU A 316 4.29 11.78 4.60
C LEU A 316 3.55 12.81 3.76
N LEU A 317 2.23 12.63 3.61
CA LEU A 317 1.39 13.49 2.80
C LEU A 317 1.34 14.92 3.30
N PHE A 318 1.54 15.18 4.61
CA PHE A 318 1.49 16.53 5.19
C PHE A 318 2.80 17.31 5.10
N LEU A 319 3.90 16.65 4.72
CA LEU A 319 5.22 17.26 4.77
C LEU A 319 5.41 18.43 3.78
N PRO A 320 4.93 18.37 2.53
CA PRO A 320 5.11 19.46 1.56
C PRO A 320 4.60 20.83 2.06
N GLY A 321 3.37 20.88 2.59
CA GLY A 321 2.80 22.11 3.12
C GLY A 321 3.44 22.56 4.44
N PHE A 322 3.85 21.61 5.28
CA PHE A 322 4.66 21.90 6.47
C PHE A 322 5.98 22.58 6.11
N LEU A 323 6.69 22.08 5.10
CA LEU A 323 7.94 22.67 4.58
C LEU A 323 7.72 24.07 4.01
N ILE A 324 6.60 24.30 3.31
CA ILE A 324 6.25 25.63 2.79
C ILE A 324 6.15 26.64 3.93
N LEU A 325 5.32 26.36 4.94
CA LEU A 325 5.05 27.30 6.03
C LEU A 325 6.25 27.48 6.97
N THR A 326 7.00 26.42 7.24
CA THR A 326 8.22 26.51 8.04
C THR A 326 9.30 27.32 7.35
N LEU A 327 9.45 27.18 6.02
CA LEU A 327 10.33 28.06 5.25
C LEU A 327 9.88 29.52 5.34
N TRP A 328 8.58 29.81 5.27
CA TRP A 328 8.07 31.17 5.43
C TRP A 328 8.35 31.74 6.83
N MET A 329 8.15 30.95 7.89
CA MET A 329 8.53 31.33 9.25
C MET A 329 10.04 31.57 9.38
N LEU A 330 10.86 30.75 8.73
CA LEU A 330 12.32 30.88 8.73
C LEU A 330 12.76 32.18 8.04
N LEU A 331 12.24 32.44 6.82
CA LEU A 331 12.48 33.65 6.06
C LEU A 331 12.03 34.90 6.84
N TRP A 332 10.89 34.82 7.52
CA TRP A 332 10.40 35.88 8.40
C TRP A 332 11.34 36.17 9.57
N ARG A 333 11.81 35.11 10.25
CA ARG A 333 12.66 35.20 11.45
C ARG A 333 14.00 35.83 11.15
N PHE A 334 14.63 35.48 10.03
CA PHE A 334 15.99 35.93 9.75
C PHE A 334 16.11 37.40 9.34
N LYS A 335 15.00 38.14 9.19
CA LYS A 335 14.98 39.59 8.85
C LYS A 335 15.86 39.96 7.63
N VAL A 336 16.28 39.00 6.80
CA VAL A 336 17.58 39.04 6.09
C VAL A 336 17.73 40.25 5.18
N PHE A 337 16.65 40.85 4.69
CA PHE A 337 16.74 41.99 3.78
C PHE A 337 15.57 42.99 3.92
N GLY A 338 14.97 43.09 5.11
CA GLY A 338 13.71 43.85 5.26
C GLY A 338 12.57 43.23 4.42
N TRP A 339 12.64 41.93 4.18
CA TRP A 339 11.68 41.14 3.42
C TRP A 339 10.59 40.64 4.35
N ARG A 340 9.80 41.56 4.88
CA ARG A 340 8.60 41.22 5.64
C ARG A 340 7.38 41.58 4.82
N VAL A 341 6.47 40.64 4.76
CA VAL A 341 5.15 40.82 4.16
C VAL A 341 4.25 41.42 5.22
N SER A 342 3.92 42.70 5.12
CA SER A 342 3.28 43.48 6.18
C SER A 342 1.95 42.89 6.65
N PHE A 343 1.17 42.31 5.73
CA PHE A 343 -0.12 41.69 6.08
C PHE A 343 -0.02 40.33 6.78
N LEU A 344 1.17 39.71 6.83
CA LEU A 344 1.42 38.45 7.55
C LEU A 344 1.96 38.69 8.97
N ALA A 345 2.15 39.94 9.38
CA ALA A 345 2.47 40.27 10.76
C ALA A 345 1.21 40.19 11.64
N LYS A 346 1.37 39.85 12.92
CA LYS A 346 0.27 39.99 13.87
C LYS A 346 -0.13 41.47 14.03
N PRO A 347 -1.43 41.78 14.18
CA PRO A 347 -1.88 43.17 14.40
C PRO A 347 -1.26 43.82 15.65
N THR A 348 -0.93 43.00 16.66
CA THR A 348 -0.40 43.44 17.95
C THR A 348 1.12 43.57 17.99
N SER A 349 1.84 42.93 17.05
CA SER A 349 3.31 42.93 17.02
C SER A 349 3.82 42.72 15.60
N THR A 350 4.59 43.69 15.10
CA THR A 350 5.22 43.63 13.77
C THR A 350 6.37 42.62 13.69
N ASP A 351 6.80 42.08 14.83
CA ASP A 351 7.88 41.09 14.91
C ASP A 351 7.39 39.65 14.88
N GLU A 352 6.12 39.39 15.22
CA GLU A 352 5.55 38.05 15.24
C GLU A 352 4.88 37.70 13.92
N PHE A 353 5.16 36.49 13.43
CA PHE A 353 4.43 35.90 12.32
C PHE A 353 3.01 35.55 12.76
N ILE A 354 2.02 35.72 11.86
CA ILE A 354 0.60 35.57 12.18
C ILE A 354 0.22 34.20 12.76
N ILE A 355 0.97 33.14 12.44
CA ILE A 355 0.67 31.75 12.81
C ILE A 355 1.88 31.09 13.49
N SER A 356 1.72 30.58 14.71
CA SER A 356 2.72 29.76 15.39
C SER A 356 2.63 28.30 14.93
N GLY A 357 3.74 27.55 14.98
CA GLY A 357 3.74 26.10 14.68
C GLY A 357 2.89 25.25 15.65
N ALA A 358 2.50 25.81 16.80
CA ALA A 358 1.59 25.19 17.76
C ALA A 358 0.10 25.46 17.45
N ASP A 359 -0.18 26.45 16.60
CA ASP A 359 -1.55 26.91 16.34
C ASP A 359 -2.28 25.95 15.39
N THR A 360 -3.60 25.82 15.53
CA THR A 360 -4.40 24.90 14.71
C THR A 360 -4.45 25.37 13.25
N GLU A 361 -4.41 26.68 13.05
CA GLU A 361 -4.37 27.37 11.77
C GLU A 361 -3.12 26.99 10.95
N PHE A 362 -1.98 26.77 11.62
CA PHE A 362 -0.76 26.28 10.98
C PHE A 362 -0.99 24.93 10.33
N TRP A 363 -1.51 23.98 11.11
CA TRP A 363 -1.75 22.63 10.65
C TRP A 363 -2.81 22.61 9.53
N LEU A 364 -3.89 23.38 9.66
CA LEU A 364 -4.90 23.49 8.62
C LEU A 364 -4.33 23.99 7.29
N LEU A 365 -3.48 25.02 7.32
CA LEU A 365 -2.83 25.55 6.13
C LEU A 365 -1.80 24.57 5.56
N ALA A 366 -1.01 23.91 6.43
CA ALA A 366 -0.06 22.88 6.01
C ALA A 366 -0.77 21.73 5.27
N ILE A 367 -1.92 21.28 5.79
CA ILE A 367 -2.75 20.26 5.15
C ILE A 367 -3.28 20.78 3.80
N THR A 368 -3.76 22.02 3.76
CA THR A 368 -4.32 22.62 2.54
C THR A 368 -3.27 22.72 1.42
N PHE A 369 -2.07 23.24 1.71
CA PHE A 369 -0.98 23.29 0.73
C PHE A 369 -0.51 21.90 0.30
N SER A 370 -0.45 20.97 1.24
CA SER A 370 -0.09 19.58 0.94
C SER A 370 -1.09 18.91 0.01
N LEU A 371 -2.39 19.15 0.20
CA LEU A 371 -3.45 18.60 -0.65
C LEU A 371 -3.39 19.20 -2.06
N ILE A 372 -3.16 20.51 -2.18
CA ILE A 372 -2.97 21.17 -3.47
C ILE A 372 -1.77 20.56 -4.21
N LEU A 373 -0.65 20.35 -3.51
CA LEU A 373 0.53 19.71 -4.10
C LEU A 373 0.30 18.24 -4.43
N PHE A 374 -0.45 17.50 -3.61
CA PHE A 374 -0.82 16.11 -3.89
C PHE A 374 -1.57 16.00 -5.22
N PHE A 375 -2.59 16.83 -5.44
CA PHE A 375 -3.31 16.84 -6.71
C PHE A 375 -2.45 17.34 -7.88
N ALA A 376 -1.58 18.33 -7.65
CA ALA A 376 -0.65 18.78 -8.68
C ALA A 376 0.40 17.70 -9.02
N SER A 377 0.80 16.87 -8.05
CA SER A 377 1.87 15.89 -8.19
C SER A 377 1.55 14.77 -9.20
N ASP A 378 0.26 14.43 -9.34
CA ASP A 378 -0.22 13.47 -10.35
C ASP A 378 0.05 13.99 -11.77
N THR A 379 -0.11 15.31 -11.99
CA THR A 379 0.22 15.94 -13.28
C THR A 379 1.72 16.07 -13.53
N MET A 380 2.54 16.09 -12.47
CA MET A 380 4.00 16.21 -12.56
C MET A 380 4.72 14.86 -12.70
N ALA A 381 4.00 13.73 -12.73
CA ALA A 381 4.55 12.37 -12.72
C ALA A 381 5.39 12.04 -11.45
N ILE A 382 5.18 12.76 -10.36
CA ILE A 382 5.87 12.59 -9.07
C ILE A 382 4.80 12.28 -8.01
N GLY A 383 4.08 11.18 -8.15
CA GLY A 383 2.90 10.89 -7.33
C GLY A 383 3.11 9.79 -6.28
N TYR A 384 2.56 9.99 -5.08
CA TYR A 384 2.46 8.97 -4.02
C TYR A 384 1.49 7.82 -4.36
N THR A 385 0.76 7.94 -5.47
CA THR A 385 -0.19 6.94 -5.97
C THR A 385 0.47 5.79 -6.73
N LYS A 386 1.75 5.93 -7.07
CA LYS A 386 2.57 4.93 -7.76
C LYS A 386 3.68 4.45 -6.82
N PRO A 387 4.27 3.27 -7.04
CA PRO A 387 5.48 2.89 -6.34
C PRO A 387 6.52 4.01 -6.43
N TYR A 388 7.07 4.41 -5.30
CA TYR A 388 7.98 5.55 -5.19
C TYR A 388 9.23 5.15 -4.42
N ASN A 389 10.24 6.02 -4.48
CA ASN A 389 11.46 5.84 -3.72
C ASN A 389 11.89 7.11 -2.98
N LEU A 390 12.98 7.04 -2.22
CA LEU A 390 13.51 8.19 -1.49
C LEU A 390 13.86 9.37 -2.42
N GLU A 391 14.29 9.10 -3.65
CA GLU A 391 14.60 10.14 -4.65
C GLU A 391 13.33 10.91 -5.06
N ASP A 392 12.22 10.21 -5.30
CA ASP A 392 10.94 10.82 -5.64
C ASP A 392 10.44 11.70 -4.48
N ILE A 393 10.55 11.22 -3.23
CA ILE A 393 10.23 11.99 -2.03
C ILE A 393 11.07 13.27 -1.97
N ALA A 394 12.39 13.17 -2.15
CA ALA A 394 13.30 14.30 -2.14
C ALA A 394 12.96 15.34 -3.23
N LYS A 395 12.53 14.88 -4.43
CA LYS A 395 12.07 15.77 -5.50
C LYS A 395 10.80 16.52 -5.12
N VAL A 396 9.80 15.86 -4.53
CA VAL A 396 8.57 16.53 -4.08
C VAL A 396 8.90 17.60 -3.05
N TRP A 397 9.77 17.29 -2.10
CA TRP A 397 10.13 18.23 -1.04
C TRP A 397 10.95 19.41 -1.59
N GLY A 398 11.94 19.14 -2.45
CA GLY A 398 12.70 20.17 -3.13
C GLY A 398 11.81 21.10 -3.94
N ALA A 399 10.86 20.54 -4.72
CA ALA A 399 9.88 21.32 -5.45
C ALA A 399 9.00 22.18 -4.52
N SER A 400 8.59 21.63 -3.37
CA SER A 400 7.79 22.36 -2.38
C SER A 400 8.53 23.57 -1.81
N LEU A 401 9.83 23.44 -1.54
CA LEU A 401 10.67 24.55 -1.08
C LEU A 401 10.85 25.62 -2.15
N VAL A 402 11.04 25.23 -3.42
CA VAL A 402 11.15 26.16 -4.55
C VAL A 402 9.83 26.92 -4.76
N ILE A 403 8.70 26.22 -4.75
CA ILE A 403 7.35 26.82 -4.86
C ILE A 403 7.11 27.75 -3.66
N SER A 404 7.47 27.33 -2.45
CA SER A 404 7.37 28.16 -1.24
C SER A 404 8.10 29.49 -1.40
N LEU A 405 9.35 29.43 -1.84
CA LEU A 405 10.18 30.61 -2.05
C LEU A 405 9.58 31.53 -3.12
N PHE A 406 9.14 30.97 -4.24
CA PHE A 406 8.51 31.73 -5.33
C PHE A 406 7.22 32.43 -4.86
N LEU A 407 6.35 31.72 -4.15
CA LEU A 407 5.12 32.29 -3.59
C LEU A 407 5.44 33.41 -2.59
N TYR A 408 6.42 33.19 -1.71
CA TYR A 408 6.83 34.21 -0.74
C TYR A 408 7.33 35.49 -1.41
N VAL A 409 8.20 35.37 -2.43
CA VAL A 409 8.70 36.50 -3.23
C VAL A 409 7.56 37.21 -3.96
N THR A 410 6.59 36.47 -4.48
CA THR A 410 5.41 37.04 -5.12
C THR A 410 4.57 37.85 -4.12
N LEU A 411 4.35 37.31 -2.91
CA LEU A 411 3.63 38.01 -1.84
C LEU A 411 4.37 39.28 -1.40
N LEU A 412 5.70 39.25 -1.29
CA LEU A 412 6.52 40.44 -1.04
C LEU A 412 6.36 41.49 -2.14
N GLY A 413 6.36 41.07 -3.41
CA GLY A 413 6.15 41.95 -4.55
C GLY A 413 4.78 42.64 -4.49
N VAL A 414 3.73 41.87 -4.19
CA VAL A 414 2.37 42.40 -4.03
C VAL A 414 2.28 43.34 -2.82
N ASP A 415 2.88 43.00 -1.68
CA ASP A 415 2.89 43.84 -0.49
C ASP A 415 3.58 45.18 -0.75
N ARG A 416 4.79 45.15 -1.33
CA ARG A 416 5.52 46.38 -1.71
C ARG A 416 4.75 47.22 -2.72
N TRP A 417 4.09 46.58 -3.69
CA TRP A 417 3.25 47.28 -4.65
C TRP A 417 2.04 47.94 -3.97
N ARG A 418 1.39 47.26 -3.01
CA ARG A 418 0.29 47.82 -2.21
C ARG A 418 0.74 48.98 -1.35
N VAL A 419 1.86 48.84 -0.63
CA VAL A 419 2.43 49.90 0.21
C VAL A 419 2.81 51.11 -0.65
N ARG A 420 3.44 50.88 -1.81
CA ARG A 420 3.75 51.96 -2.77
C ARG A 420 2.49 52.64 -3.27
N ARG A 421 1.46 51.89 -3.67
CA ARG A 421 0.16 52.45 -4.10
C ARG A 421 -0.53 53.23 -2.98
N ALA A 422 -0.46 52.75 -1.74
CA ALA A 422 -0.99 53.46 -0.58
C ALA A 422 -0.20 54.74 -0.31
N ALA A 423 1.13 54.69 -0.33
CA ALA A 423 1.99 55.85 -0.18
C ALA A 423 1.78 56.89 -1.30
N GLU A 424 1.60 56.46 -2.56
CA GLU A 424 1.25 57.34 -3.68
C GLU A 424 -0.12 58.00 -3.49
N LYS A 425 -1.12 57.26 -2.99
CA LYS A 425 -2.43 57.83 -2.64
C LYS A 425 -2.31 58.85 -1.50
N THR A 426 -1.59 58.51 -0.44
CA THR A 426 -1.36 59.42 0.69
C THR A 426 -0.59 60.66 0.25
N ALA A 427 0.49 60.52 -0.53
CA ALA A 427 1.26 61.64 -1.06
C ALA A 427 0.44 62.57 -1.96
N ARG A 428 -0.49 62.03 -2.76
CA ARG A 428 -1.45 62.84 -3.53
C ARG A 428 -2.46 63.58 -2.64
N LEU A 429 -2.74 63.08 -1.45
CA LEU A 429 -3.66 63.68 -0.49
C LEU A 429 -2.99 64.55 0.56
N THR A 430 -1.66 64.48 0.71
CA THR A 430 -0.89 65.35 1.59
C THR A 430 -0.79 66.73 0.94
N LEU A 431 -1.02 67.78 1.74
CA LEU A 431 -0.91 69.15 1.28
C LEU A 431 0.56 69.48 1.05
N THR A 432 0.83 70.29 0.03
CA THR A 432 2.14 70.87 -0.20
C THR A 432 2.04 72.40 -0.12
N PRO A 433 3.10 73.11 0.28
CA PRO A 433 3.07 74.57 0.34
C PRO A 433 2.81 75.26 -1.01
N ASN A 434 2.97 74.52 -2.11
CA ASN A 434 2.77 74.99 -3.47
C ASN A 434 1.39 74.62 -4.03
N ASP A 435 0.53 73.96 -3.25
CA ASP A 435 -0.82 73.64 -3.72
C ASP A 435 -1.64 74.93 -3.89
N ASP A 436 -2.29 75.07 -5.05
CA ASP A 436 -3.23 76.15 -5.31
C ASP A 436 -4.58 75.90 -4.61
N VAL A 437 -5.44 76.93 -4.56
CA VAL A 437 -6.75 76.86 -3.88
C VAL A 437 -7.56 75.67 -4.35
N LEU A 438 -7.65 75.45 -5.67
CA LEU A 438 -8.44 74.38 -6.23
C LEU A 438 -7.88 72.99 -5.87
N THR A 439 -6.55 72.81 -5.84
CA THR A 439 -5.91 71.56 -5.42
C THR A 439 -6.17 71.28 -3.94
N VAL A 440 -6.09 72.29 -3.08
CA VAL A 440 -6.36 72.13 -1.65
C VAL A 440 -7.81 71.75 -1.39
N VAL A 441 -8.77 72.46 -1.99
CA VAL A 441 -10.20 72.14 -1.83
C VAL A 441 -10.51 70.76 -2.44
N ALA A 442 -9.87 70.37 -3.54
CA ALA A 442 -9.98 69.02 -4.10
C ALA A 442 -9.40 67.94 -3.16
N LYS A 443 -8.26 68.20 -2.51
CA LYS A 443 -7.67 67.31 -1.49
C LYS A 443 -8.56 67.23 -0.24
N MET A 444 -9.18 68.34 0.18
CA MET A 444 -10.17 68.37 1.26
C MET A 444 -11.40 67.51 0.92
N GLN A 445 -11.93 67.64 -0.31
CA GLN A 445 -13.03 66.83 -0.79
C GLN A 445 -12.66 65.35 -0.83
N ALA A 446 -11.48 65.01 -1.35
CA ALA A 446 -11.02 63.63 -1.45
C ALA A 446 -10.79 62.96 -0.08
N ARG A 447 -10.58 63.74 0.98
CA ARG A 447 -10.52 63.27 2.37
C ARG A 447 -11.86 63.29 3.11
N SER A 448 -12.94 63.71 2.45
CA SER A 448 -14.23 63.96 3.08
C SER A 448 -14.12 64.88 4.31
N TRP A 449 -13.24 65.89 4.25
CA TRP A 449 -13.00 66.79 5.38
C TRP A 449 -14.20 67.74 5.58
N PRO A 450 -14.87 67.73 6.73
CA PRO A 450 -16.02 68.61 6.95
C PRO A 450 -15.55 70.06 7.14
N ARG A 451 -16.29 71.00 6.54
CA ARG A 451 -15.99 72.45 6.65
C ARG A 451 -16.03 72.94 8.09
N GLU A 452 -16.87 72.34 8.93
CA GLU A 452 -17.01 72.65 10.37
C GLU A 452 -15.70 72.48 11.16
N ASN A 453 -14.78 71.64 10.66
CA ASN A 453 -13.47 71.46 11.28
C ASN A 453 -12.45 72.53 10.86
N CYS A 454 -12.81 73.43 9.95
CA CYS A 454 -11.95 74.52 9.52
C CYS A 454 -12.09 75.69 10.51
N ARG A 455 -11.25 75.73 11.54
CA ARG A 455 -11.29 76.78 12.56
C ARG A 455 -10.36 77.94 12.19
N PRO A 456 -10.82 79.19 12.27
CA PRO A 456 -9.94 80.34 12.12
C PRO A 456 -8.89 80.37 13.25
N VAL A 457 -7.64 80.50 12.87
CA VAL A 457 -6.48 80.53 13.78
C VAL A 457 -5.53 81.66 13.42
N ARG A 458 -4.82 82.16 14.43
CA ARG A 458 -3.70 83.09 14.26
C ARG A 458 -2.51 82.65 15.11
N THR A 459 -1.30 83.04 14.72
CA THR A 459 -0.10 82.80 15.54
C THR A 459 -0.16 83.58 16.85
N LYS A 460 0.20 82.94 17.98
CA LYS A 460 0.28 83.59 19.29
C LYS A 460 1.19 84.82 19.27
N GLY A 461 0.78 85.87 19.99
CA GLY A 461 1.48 87.15 20.05
C GLY A 461 2.95 87.01 20.44
N GLY A 462 3.86 87.49 19.59
CA GLY A 462 5.31 87.40 19.76
C GLY A 462 6.05 86.76 18.57
N SER A 463 5.34 86.00 17.73
CA SER A 463 5.90 85.38 16.53
C SER A 463 5.69 86.29 15.32
N ALA A 464 6.73 86.99 14.86
CA ALA A 464 6.71 87.70 13.58
C ALA A 464 7.15 86.74 12.46
N PRO A 465 6.41 86.61 11.34
CA PRO A 465 5.21 87.35 10.96
C PRO A 465 3.92 86.82 11.63
N VAL A 466 2.96 87.72 11.90
CA VAL A 466 1.60 87.34 12.33
C VAL A 466 0.92 86.63 11.16
N ILE A 467 0.60 85.37 11.37
CA ILE A 467 -0.05 84.53 10.38
C ILE A 467 -1.48 84.25 10.83
N GLU A 468 -2.46 84.53 9.97
CA GLU A 468 -3.87 84.20 10.16
C GLU A 468 -4.34 83.28 9.03
N GLY A 469 -5.14 82.26 9.37
CA GLY A 469 -5.63 81.29 8.41
C GLY A 469 -6.66 80.34 9.02
N PHE A 470 -6.88 79.21 8.37
CA PHE A 470 -7.85 78.19 8.76
C PHE A 470 -7.16 76.85 8.96
N THR A 471 -7.45 76.18 10.06
CA THR A 471 -6.91 74.84 10.33
C THR A 471 -7.54 73.81 9.39
N LEU A 472 -6.73 72.91 8.86
CA LEU A 472 -7.17 71.67 8.23
C LEU A 472 -6.82 70.49 9.15
N TRP A 473 -6.81 69.28 8.60
CA TRP A 473 -6.52 68.07 9.36
C TRP A 473 -5.09 68.07 9.94
N GLU A 474 -4.95 67.32 11.03
CA GLU A 474 -3.65 67.05 11.67
C GLU A 474 -2.86 66.05 10.83
N GLU A 475 -1.57 66.31 10.64
CA GLU A 475 -0.66 65.36 9.97
C GLU A 475 -0.04 64.39 10.96
N LYS A 476 0.21 64.86 12.18
CA LYS A 476 0.50 64.05 13.35
C LYS A 476 -0.48 64.46 14.45
N PRO A 477 -1.19 63.51 15.06
CA PRO A 477 -2.09 63.84 16.15
C PRO A 477 -1.30 64.60 17.22
N GLU A 478 -1.78 65.80 17.55
CA GLU A 478 -1.26 66.67 18.63
C GLU A 478 0.04 67.47 18.41
N GLU A 479 0.80 67.27 17.32
CA GLU A 479 2.04 68.04 17.08
C GLU A 479 1.86 69.16 16.04
N THR A 480 1.29 68.83 14.87
CA THR A 480 1.32 69.73 13.71
C THR A 480 0.02 69.71 12.92
N ILE A 481 -0.46 70.89 12.54
CA ILE A 481 -1.69 71.11 11.80
C ILE A 481 -1.42 71.94 10.53
N TRP A 482 -2.10 71.59 9.45
CA TRP A 482 -2.04 72.40 8.23
C TRP A 482 -2.88 73.65 8.39
N VAL A 483 -2.30 74.82 8.16
CA VAL A 483 -3.00 76.10 8.13
C VAL A 483 -3.03 76.61 6.70
N ILE A 484 -4.21 76.91 6.19
CA ILE A 484 -4.39 77.50 4.86
C ILE A 484 -4.77 78.98 4.97
N PRO A 485 -4.31 79.84 4.05
CA PRO A 485 -4.76 81.23 4.02
C PRO A 485 -6.22 81.32 3.59
N GLN A 486 -6.80 82.49 3.81
CA GLN A 486 -8.14 82.81 3.31
C GLN A 486 -8.21 82.65 1.79
N ILE A 487 -9.34 82.14 1.29
CA ILE A 487 -9.57 82.03 -0.15
C ILE A 487 -10.08 83.39 -0.66
N GLU A 488 -9.36 83.99 -1.61
CA GLU A 488 -9.76 85.23 -2.27
C GLU A 488 -10.24 84.95 -3.70
N CYS A 489 -11.50 85.28 -3.97
CA CYS A 489 -12.04 85.30 -5.33
C CYS A 489 -11.97 86.73 -5.86
N VAL A 490 -11.12 86.95 -6.86
CA VAL A 490 -10.94 88.26 -7.52
C VAL A 490 -11.68 88.22 -8.85
N ALA A 491 -12.73 89.04 -8.98
CA ALA A 491 -13.55 89.08 -10.19
C ALA A 491 -13.97 90.51 -10.54
N SER A 492 -14.20 90.76 -11.83
CA SER A 492 -14.72 92.04 -12.31
C SER A 492 -16.12 92.31 -11.77
N PRO A 493 -16.49 93.58 -11.51
CA PRO A 493 -17.84 93.96 -11.10
C PRO A 493 -18.90 93.37 -12.05
N GLY A 494 -19.86 92.61 -11.51
CA GLY A 494 -20.91 91.92 -12.27
C GLY A 494 -20.62 90.46 -12.64
N ALA A 495 -19.36 90.00 -12.54
CA ALA A 495 -19.00 88.61 -12.83
C ALA A 495 -19.45 87.62 -11.73
N LEU A 496 -19.72 88.04 -10.49
CA LEU A 496 -20.13 87.09 -9.45
C LEU A 496 -21.59 86.62 -9.55
N GLY A 497 -22.51 87.40 -10.13
CA GLY A 497 -23.95 87.11 -10.08
C GLY A 497 -24.45 86.89 -8.64
N ASP A 498 -25.35 85.92 -8.44
CA ASP A 498 -25.91 85.54 -7.12
C ASP A 498 -24.98 84.65 -6.27
N PHE A 499 -23.72 84.51 -6.67
CA PHE A 499 -22.77 83.70 -5.92
C PHE A 499 -22.39 84.41 -4.61
N ASP A 500 -22.87 83.87 -3.50
CA ASP A 500 -22.55 84.32 -2.15
C ASP A 500 -21.68 83.26 -1.44
N PRO A 501 -20.34 83.35 -1.55
CA PRO A 501 -19.44 82.40 -0.88
C PRO A 501 -19.43 82.55 0.64
N SER A 502 -20.05 83.60 1.19
CA SER A 502 -20.19 83.78 2.63
C SER A 502 -21.24 82.85 3.25
N LYS A 503 -22.04 82.14 2.43
CA LYS A 503 -22.94 81.08 2.92
C LYS A 503 -22.13 79.99 3.60
N ASN A 504 -22.24 79.96 4.93
CA ASN A 504 -21.49 79.05 5.80
C ASN A 504 -21.91 77.57 5.63
N ASP A 505 -23.06 77.30 5.01
CA ASP A 505 -23.64 75.96 4.89
C ASP A 505 -23.14 75.15 3.68
N LEU A 506 -22.22 75.72 2.88
CA LEU A 506 -21.69 75.04 1.69
C LEU A 506 -20.78 73.87 2.07
N ILE A 507 -21.21 72.65 1.73
CA ILE A 507 -20.41 71.42 1.80
C ILE A 507 -19.19 71.56 0.86
N VAL A 508 -18.03 71.00 1.23
CA VAL A 508 -16.77 71.11 0.46
C VAL A 508 -16.91 70.70 -1.01
N THR A 509 -17.77 69.72 -1.32
CA THR A 509 -18.10 69.32 -2.69
C THR A 509 -18.72 70.45 -3.50
N GLU A 510 -19.63 71.20 -2.89
CA GLU A 510 -20.31 72.31 -3.55
C GLU A 510 -19.38 73.51 -3.69
N LEU A 511 -18.58 73.80 -2.65
CA LEU A 511 -17.53 74.81 -2.71
C LEU A 511 -16.54 74.56 -3.86
N LEU A 512 -16.06 73.32 -4.05
CA LEU A 512 -15.16 73.01 -5.16
C LEU A 512 -15.83 73.21 -6.52
N ARG A 513 -17.10 72.79 -6.64
CA ARG A 513 -17.89 72.92 -7.86
C ARG A 513 -18.06 74.39 -8.23
N GLU A 514 -18.41 75.23 -7.27
CA GLU A 514 -18.60 76.66 -7.45
C GLU A 514 -17.29 77.39 -7.76
N LEU A 515 -16.20 77.10 -7.06
CA LEU A 515 -14.89 77.68 -7.34
C LEU A 515 -14.40 77.33 -8.76
N ARG A 516 -14.62 76.08 -9.22
CA ARG A 516 -14.32 75.68 -10.60
C ARG A 516 -15.21 76.39 -11.61
N GLU A 517 -16.49 76.53 -11.31
CA GLU A 517 -17.45 77.22 -12.18
C GLU A 517 -17.08 78.71 -12.33
N ILE A 518 -16.68 79.36 -11.24
CA ILE A 518 -16.26 80.76 -11.22
C ILE A 518 -14.96 80.96 -12.01
N THR A 519 -13.99 80.05 -11.84
CA THR A 519 -12.72 80.10 -12.57
C THR A 519 -12.93 79.87 -14.07
N THR A 520 -13.79 78.92 -14.46
CA THR A 520 -13.97 78.52 -15.88
C THR A 520 -14.96 79.39 -16.64
N LYS A 521 -16.11 79.74 -16.05
CA LYS A 521 -17.18 80.46 -16.74
C LYS A 521 -17.12 81.97 -16.56
N LYS A 522 -16.63 82.44 -15.40
CA LYS A 522 -16.75 83.85 -15.01
C LYS A 522 -15.41 84.60 -15.06
N LEU A 523 -14.35 83.95 -15.55
CA LEU A 523 -12.99 84.50 -15.69
C LEU A 523 -12.44 85.12 -14.40
N ALA A 524 -12.91 84.67 -13.24
CA ALA A 524 -12.44 85.15 -11.96
C ALA A 524 -11.16 84.41 -11.55
N LEU A 525 -10.22 85.13 -10.96
CA LEU A 525 -8.98 84.56 -10.42
C LEU A 525 -9.24 84.10 -8.98
N VAL A 526 -9.20 82.79 -8.77
CA VAL A 526 -9.24 82.19 -7.43
C VAL A 526 -7.80 82.02 -6.94
N GLN A 527 -7.41 82.74 -5.90
CA GLN A 527 -6.05 82.70 -5.36
C GLN A 527 -6.05 82.74 -3.82
N TRP A 528 -4.91 82.39 -3.23
CA TRP A 528 -4.71 82.59 -1.80
C TRP A 528 -4.67 84.08 -1.45
N GLY A 529 -5.37 84.46 -0.40
CA GLY A 529 -5.31 85.81 0.13
C GLY A 529 -3.92 86.10 0.68
N LYS A 530 -3.28 87.16 0.18
CA LYS A 530 -1.91 87.55 0.57
C LYS A 530 -1.84 88.29 1.92
N LYS A 531 -2.97 88.38 2.63
CA LYS A 531 -3.03 88.98 3.96
C LYS A 531 -2.36 88.04 4.95
N PHE A 532 -1.56 88.59 5.86
CA PHE A 532 -0.93 87.86 6.97
C PHE A 532 0.18 86.85 6.58
N GLY A 533 0.89 87.10 5.48
CA GLY A 533 2.18 86.45 5.20
C GLY A 533 2.14 84.95 4.83
N LEU A 534 0.96 84.39 4.59
CA LEU A 534 0.78 83.04 4.04
C LEU A 534 0.52 83.10 2.52
N ASN A 535 1.41 82.50 1.73
CA ASN A 535 1.24 82.40 0.28
C ASN A 535 0.60 81.08 -0.18
N GLY A 536 0.31 80.17 0.75
CA GLY A 536 -0.23 78.83 0.51
C GLY A 536 -0.33 78.02 1.80
N PRO A 537 -0.72 76.73 1.72
CA PRO A 537 -0.79 75.85 2.88
C PRO A 537 0.55 75.78 3.63
N ARG A 538 0.52 75.83 4.95
CA ARG A 538 1.73 75.70 5.76
C ARG A 538 1.48 74.82 6.98
N LEU A 539 2.38 73.88 7.22
CA LEU A 539 2.38 73.07 8.43
C LEU A 539 2.89 73.92 9.60
N MET A 540 2.12 73.98 10.69
CA MET A 540 2.45 74.73 11.90
C MET A 540 2.25 73.87 13.15
N ASN A 541 2.98 74.16 14.22
CA ASN A 541 2.73 73.49 15.50
C ASN A 541 1.41 74.01 16.08
N LEU A 542 0.59 73.11 16.60
CA LEU A 542 -0.69 73.47 17.20
C LEU A 542 -0.50 74.40 18.41
N THR A 543 0.62 74.27 19.13
CA THR A 543 1.00 75.11 20.28
C THR A 543 1.25 76.57 19.92
N ASP A 544 1.57 76.86 18.66
CA ASP A 544 1.93 78.20 18.19
C ASP A 544 0.70 79.00 17.74
N LEU A 545 -0.47 78.36 17.72
CA LEU A 545 -1.73 78.89 17.23
C LEU A 545 -2.68 79.24 18.39
N GLU A 546 -3.46 80.30 18.21
CA GLU A 546 -4.62 80.67 19.03
C GLU A 546 -5.85 80.91 18.14
N ALA A 547 -7.05 80.78 18.71
CA ALA A 547 -8.29 80.99 17.96
C ALA A 547 -8.38 82.45 17.47
N SER A 548 -8.84 82.64 16.24
CA SER A 548 -9.10 83.96 15.66
C SER A 548 -10.57 84.07 15.24
N ASN A 549 -11.04 85.28 14.92
CA ASN A 549 -12.34 85.51 14.30
C ASN A 549 -12.10 85.86 12.83
N GLY A 550 -12.57 85.04 11.90
CA GLY A 550 -12.39 85.29 10.46
C GLY A 550 -13.25 84.39 9.59
N GLU A 551 -13.62 84.90 8.41
CA GLU A 551 -14.37 84.16 7.40
C GLU A 551 -13.43 83.44 6.42
N MET A 552 -13.72 82.18 6.09
CA MET A 552 -12.84 81.33 5.27
C MET A 552 -12.69 81.79 3.82
N VAL A 553 -13.75 82.38 3.28
CA VAL A 553 -13.81 82.85 1.89
C VAL A 553 -14.19 84.32 1.89
N VAL A 554 -13.37 85.14 1.24
CA VAL A 554 -13.67 86.57 1.05
C VAL A 554 -13.67 86.90 -0.43
N VAL A 555 -14.76 87.53 -0.87
CA VAL A 555 -14.86 88.09 -2.21
C VAL A 555 -14.20 89.46 -2.21
N ARG A 556 -13.32 89.70 -3.18
CA ARG A 556 -12.91 91.05 -3.54
C ARG A 556 -13.31 91.35 -4.96
N LEU A 557 -14.01 92.46 -5.14
CA LEU A 557 -14.22 93.04 -6.46
C LEU A 557 -12.89 93.65 -6.91
N ALA A 558 -12.44 93.25 -8.10
CA ALA A 558 -11.15 93.64 -8.69
C ALA A 558 -11.12 95.10 -9.13
#